data_AF-A0A8J4YLB5-F1
#
_entry.id   AF-A0A8J4YLB5-F1
#
_cell.length_a   1.000
_cell.length_b   1.000
_cell.length_c   1.000
_cell.angle_alpha   90.00
_cell.angle_beta   90.00
_cell.angle_gamma   90.00
#
_symmetry.space_group_name_H-M   'P 1'
#
loop_
_entity.id
_entity.type
_entity.pdbx_description
1 polymer ?
#
loop_
_entity_poly.entity_id
_entity_poly.type
_entity_poly.pdbx_seq_one_letter_code
_entity_poly.pdbx_strand_id
1 'polypeptide(L)'
;MRKLDLHLGRKLVWLVGNVHTGVLPLRHLIVGLDDPTLSDKKLSGPIGKLLDSATDFEINPNLTHISVGPPPNTLPDNVIQDLSTDQHYGYKIVCAVRDGVLPVWLALLEIGPVNHSRWLTTANRLLRLWVKQQHGLKGKNLKNLHFILEFIIGVYYPCRFNMKVKHSWIEGPRHILFQLD
;
A
#
# COMPACT_ATOMS: atom_id res chain seq x y z
N MET A 1 5.79 18.20 -22.76
CA MET A 1 4.38 18.03 -23.18
C MET A 1 3.88 19.20 -24.00
N ARG A 2 3.75 20.42 -23.47
CA ARG A 2 3.24 21.59 -24.24
C ARG A 2 3.93 21.83 -25.59
N LYS A 3 5.26 21.66 -25.68
CA LYS A 3 6.01 21.74 -26.95
C LYS A 3 5.63 20.65 -27.96
N LEU A 4 5.33 19.44 -27.48
CA LEU A 4 4.93 18.30 -28.30
C LEU A 4 3.45 18.41 -28.73
N ASP A 5 2.58 18.94 -27.87
CA ASP A 5 1.19 19.28 -28.20
C ASP A 5 1.13 20.30 -29.35
N LEU A 6 1.96 21.36 -29.24
CA LEU A 6 2.08 22.39 -30.27
C LEU A 6 2.63 21.82 -31.59
N HIS A 7 3.60 20.90 -31.52
CA HIS A 7 4.16 20.27 -32.71
C HIS A 7 3.17 19.33 -33.42
N LEU A 8 2.34 18.60 -32.67
CA LEU A 8 1.39 17.63 -33.22
C LEU A 8 0.01 18.22 -33.51
N GLY A 9 -0.24 19.49 -33.18
CA GLY A 9 -1.52 20.17 -33.42
C GLY A 9 -2.70 19.56 -32.67
N ARG A 10 -2.43 18.75 -31.64
CA ARG A 10 -3.46 18.08 -30.84
C ARG A 10 -3.02 17.97 -29.39
N LYS A 11 -4.00 18.01 -28.48
CA LYS A 11 -3.75 17.83 -27.05
C LYS A 11 -3.36 16.38 -26.78
N LEU A 12 -2.12 16.15 -26.34
CA LEU A 12 -1.69 14.84 -25.90
C LEU A 12 -2.06 14.68 -24.42
N VAL A 13 -2.67 13.54 -24.09
CA VAL A 13 -2.89 13.15 -22.70
C VAL A 13 -1.80 12.17 -22.32
N TRP A 14 -1.04 12.48 -21.27
CA TRP A 14 -0.03 11.56 -20.77
C TRP A 14 -0.72 10.49 -19.94
N LEU A 15 -0.75 9.26 -20.48
CA LEU A 15 -1.18 8.08 -19.75
C LEU A 15 0.03 7.48 -19.04
N VAL A 16 0.55 8.15 -18.00
CA VAL A 16 1.38 7.40 -17.06
C VAL A 16 0.50 6.55 -16.20
N GLY A 17 0.88 5.28 -16.09
CA GLY A 17 0.24 4.37 -15.16
C GLY A 17 0.34 4.96 -13.76
N ASN A 18 -0.78 5.48 -13.24
CA ASN A 18 -0.92 5.94 -11.86
C ASN A 18 -0.58 4.85 -10.83
N VAL A 19 -0.44 3.59 -11.25
CA VAL A 19 0.17 2.53 -10.44
C VAL A 19 1.60 2.92 -10.01
N HIS A 20 2.40 3.51 -10.91
CA HIS A 20 3.76 3.93 -10.60
C HIS A 20 3.81 5.11 -9.62
N THR A 21 2.79 5.97 -9.62
CA THR A 21 2.79 7.16 -8.75
C THR A 21 2.56 6.80 -7.28
N GLY A 22 1.88 5.69 -6.97
CA GLY A 22 1.83 5.15 -5.61
C GLY A 22 2.98 4.19 -5.29
N VAL A 23 3.40 3.36 -6.25
CA VAL A 23 4.41 2.31 -6.05
C VAL A 23 5.82 2.86 -5.90
N LEU A 24 6.23 3.85 -6.70
CA LEU A 24 7.60 4.37 -6.68
C LEU A 24 7.93 5.11 -5.37
N PRO A 25 7.05 5.98 -4.83
CA PRO A 25 7.30 6.59 -3.52
C PRO A 25 7.34 5.57 -2.39
N LEU A 26 6.42 4.58 -2.39
CA LEU A 26 6.44 3.49 -1.40
C LEU A 26 7.77 2.73 -1.44
N ARG A 27 8.24 2.38 -2.64
CA ARG A 27 9.54 1.73 -2.84
C ARG A 27 10.68 2.57 -2.29
N HIS A 28 10.72 3.85 -2.67
CA HIS A 28 11.78 4.76 -2.22
C HIS A 28 11.78 4.92 -0.69
N LEU A 29 10.60 5.02 -0.09
CA LEU A 29 10.42 5.12 1.35
C LEU A 29 10.97 3.88 2.08
N ILE A 30 10.57 2.69 1.62
CA ILE A 30 11.05 1.43 2.22
C ILE A 30 12.57 1.31 2.08
N VAL A 31 13.12 1.64 0.91
CA VAL A 31 14.58 1.62 0.68
C VAL A 31 15.32 2.57 1.62
N GLY A 32 14.80 3.78 1.85
CA GLY A 32 15.44 4.76 2.73
C GLY A 32 15.33 4.44 4.23
N LEU A 33 14.30 3.70 4.65
CA LEU A 33 14.04 3.42 6.06
C LEU A 33 14.50 2.05 6.54
N ASP A 34 14.49 1.05 5.67
CA ASP A 34 14.84 -0.32 6.03
C ASP A 34 16.26 -0.72 5.55
N ASP A 35 16.90 0.11 4.72
CA ASP A 35 18.30 0.01 4.23
C ASP A 35 18.58 -1.22 3.33
N PRO A 36 19.14 -1.06 2.11
CA PRO A 36 19.27 -2.16 1.16
C PRO A 36 20.65 -2.81 1.22
N THR A 37 20.77 -3.96 1.87
CA THR A 37 21.71 -4.97 1.33
C THR A 37 20.97 -5.78 0.28
N LEU A 38 21.16 -5.41 -0.99
CA LEU A 38 20.60 -6.10 -2.16
C LEU A 38 21.05 -7.57 -2.17
N SER A 39 20.28 -8.43 -1.52
CA SER A 39 20.14 -9.81 -1.95
C SER A 39 19.04 -9.80 -3.00
N ASP A 40 19.33 -10.33 -4.19
CA ASP A 40 18.62 -10.15 -5.47
C ASP A 40 17.10 -10.39 -5.48
N LYS A 41 16.49 -10.83 -4.37
CA LYS A 41 15.08 -11.21 -4.30
C LYS A 41 14.30 -10.66 -3.10
N LYS A 42 14.93 -10.00 -2.10
CA LYS A 42 14.25 -9.66 -0.84
C LYS A 42 14.69 -8.32 -0.25
N LEU A 43 13.78 -7.71 0.52
CA LEU A 43 14.11 -6.63 1.44
C LEU A 43 14.95 -7.23 2.59
N SER A 44 16.15 -6.73 2.80
CA SER A 44 17.15 -7.30 3.71
C SER A 44 17.25 -6.57 5.04
N GLY A 45 16.57 -5.43 5.15
CA GLY A 45 16.47 -4.69 6.38
C GLY A 45 15.74 -5.45 7.49
N PRO A 46 15.81 -4.95 8.73
CA PRO A 46 15.14 -5.56 9.87
C PRO A 46 13.64 -5.78 9.66
N ILE A 47 12.95 -4.86 8.97
CA ILE A 47 11.52 -4.97 8.65
C ILE A 47 11.34 -5.97 7.49
N GLY A 48 12.15 -5.87 6.45
CA GLY A 48 12.11 -6.71 5.25
C GLY A 48 12.27 -8.19 5.55
N LYS A 49 13.18 -8.54 6.48
CA LYS A 49 13.41 -9.92 6.94
C LYS A 49 12.18 -10.54 7.62
N LEU A 50 11.31 -9.72 8.20
CA LEU A 50 10.10 -10.19 8.89
C LEU A 50 8.90 -10.32 7.95
N LEU A 51 8.99 -9.88 6.69
CA LEU A 51 7.86 -9.95 5.78
C LEU A 51 7.45 -11.37 5.43
N ASP A 52 8.38 -12.32 5.43
CA ASP A 52 8.07 -13.73 5.20
C ASP A 52 7.25 -14.31 6.35
N SER A 53 7.53 -13.91 7.59
CA SER A 53 6.84 -14.33 8.82
C SER A 53 5.59 -13.51 9.14
N ALA A 54 5.20 -12.56 8.28
CA ALA A 54 4.01 -11.74 8.48
C ALA A 54 2.73 -12.58 8.47
N THR A 55 2.71 -13.70 7.74
CA THR A 55 1.54 -14.59 7.67
C THR A 55 1.40 -15.55 8.84
N ASP A 56 2.39 -15.62 9.74
CA ASP A 56 2.34 -16.51 10.90
C ASP A 56 1.21 -16.12 11.85
N PHE A 57 0.67 -17.13 12.55
CA PHE A 57 -0.54 -16.99 13.33
C PHE A 57 -0.24 -16.51 14.76
N GLU A 58 -0.09 -15.19 14.91
CA GLU A 58 -0.03 -14.52 16.22
C GLU A 58 -0.67 -13.14 16.09
N ILE A 59 -1.98 -13.03 16.32
CA ILE A 59 -2.72 -11.77 16.15
C ILE A 59 -2.71 -11.01 17.47
N ASN A 60 -2.40 -9.71 17.42
CA ASN A 60 -2.48 -8.86 18.59
C ASN A 60 -3.96 -8.58 18.96
N PRO A 61 -4.46 -8.99 20.14
CA PRO A 61 -5.81 -8.63 20.58
C PRO A 61 -5.96 -7.12 20.87
N ASN A 62 -4.87 -6.40 21.12
CA ASN A 62 -4.83 -4.97 21.36
C ASN A 62 -4.11 -4.25 20.22
N LEU A 63 -4.72 -4.24 19.03
CA LEU A 63 -4.18 -3.58 17.86
C LEU A 63 -4.17 -2.05 18.06
N THR A 64 -3.00 -1.44 17.96
CA THR A 64 -2.91 0.02 17.95
C THR A 64 -3.40 0.53 16.60
N HIS A 65 -4.45 1.36 16.64
CA HIS A 65 -5.04 1.93 15.44
C HIS A 65 -4.10 2.97 14.81
N ILE A 66 -4.04 3.00 13.47
CA ILE A 66 -3.33 4.04 12.71
C ILE A 66 -4.36 4.81 11.91
N SER A 67 -4.67 6.05 12.29
CA SER A 67 -5.61 6.91 11.56
C SER A 67 -4.86 8.05 10.85
N VAL A 68 -4.54 7.84 9.57
CA VAL A 68 -3.89 8.87 8.72
C VAL A 68 -4.64 8.99 7.40
N GLY A 69 -4.90 10.23 6.97
CA GLY A 69 -5.64 10.51 5.74
C GLY A 69 -7.14 10.19 5.84
N PRO A 70 -7.90 10.33 4.74
CA PRO A 70 -9.35 10.15 4.73
C PRO A 70 -9.72 8.69 5.06
N PRO A 71 -10.87 8.46 5.71
CA PRO A 71 -11.31 7.11 6.07
C PRO A 71 -11.54 6.25 4.81
N PRO A 72 -11.18 4.95 4.85
CA PRO A 72 -11.34 4.02 3.74
C PRO A 72 -12.82 3.69 3.44
N ASN A 73 -13.77 4.18 4.25
CA ASN A 73 -15.19 3.82 4.23
C ASN A 73 -15.97 4.42 3.03
N THR A 74 -15.29 4.67 1.91
CA THR A 74 -15.84 5.44 0.79
C THR A 74 -15.67 4.74 -0.56
N LEU A 75 -15.51 3.41 -0.58
CA LEU A 75 -15.59 2.65 -1.83
C LEU A 75 -17.01 2.16 -2.07
N PRO A 76 -17.58 2.40 -3.27
CA PRO A 76 -18.86 1.83 -3.66
C PRO A 76 -18.83 0.29 -3.62
N ASP A 77 -19.93 -0.35 -3.24
CA ASP A 77 -20.01 -1.83 -3.13
C ASP A 77 -19.67 -2.53 -4.44
N ASN A 78 -20.07 -1.97 -5.58
CA ASN A 78 -19.74 -2.50 -6.90
C ASN A 78 -18.22 -2.48 -7.16
N VAL A 79 -17.50 -1.49 -6.64
CA VAL A 79 -16.04 -1.42 -6.75
C VAL A 79 -15.39 -2.46 -5.84
N ILE A 80 -15.90 -2.64 -4.62
CA ILE A 80 -15.39 -3.64 -3.66
C ILE A 80 -15.55 -5.06 -4.23
N GLN A 81 -16.66 -5.34 -4.91
CA GLN A 81 -16.94 -6.62 -5.57
C GLN A 81 -16.06 -6.87 -6.81
N ASP A 82 -15.60 -5.81 -7.50
CA ASP A 82 -14.66 -5.89 -8.63
C ASP A 82 -13.18 -6.01 -8.20
N LEU A 83 -12.86 -5.86 -6.91
CA LEU A 83 -11.49 -5.98 -6.44
C LEU A 83 -10.97 -7.41 -6.62
N SER A 84 -9.73 -7.53 -7.12
CA SER A 84 -9.04 -8.82 -7.09
C SER A 84 -8.82 -9.29 -5.64
N THR A 85 -8.56 -10.57 -5.43
CA THR A 85 -8.33 -11.14 -4.08
C THR A 85 -7.29 -10.36 -3.27
N ASP A 86 -6.13 -10.06 -3.87
CA ASP A 86 -5.07 -9.29 -3.20
C ASP A 86 -5.49 -7.83 -2.90
N GLN A 87 -6.31 -7.22 -3.76
CA GLN A 87 -6.84 -5.87 -3.57
C GLN A 87 -7.89 -5.82 -2.47
N HIS A 88 -8.78 -6.81 -2.46
CA HIS A 88 -9.82 -6.95 -1.45
C HIS A 88 -9.22 -7.18 -0.07
N TYR A 89 -8.19 -8.04 0.03
CA TYR A 89 -7.42 -8.20 1.25
C TYR A 89 -6.83 -6.87 1.72
N GLY A 90 -6.16 -6.14 0.82
CA GLY A 90 -5.58 -4.83 1.10
C GLY A 90 -6.59 -3.81 1.61
N TYR A 91 -7.79 -3.77 1.02
CA TYR A 91 -8.87 -2.91 1.46
C TYR A 91 -9.30 -3.25 2.90
N LYS A 92 -9.58 -4.54 3.16
CA LYS A 92 -10.09 -5.01 4.44
C LYS A 92 -9.07 -4.87 5.57
N ILE A 93 -7.79 -5.10 5.29
CA ILE A 93 -6.74 -4.91 6.30
C ILE A 93 -6.47 -3.44 6.59
N VAL A 94 -6.58 -2.54 5.61
CA VAL A 94 -6.53 -1.09 5.89
C VAL A 94 -7.68 -0.67 6.79
N CYS A 95 -8.92 -1.12 6.52
CA CYS A 95 -10.05 -0.87 7.44
C CYS A 95 -9.74 -1.41 8.85
N ALA A 96 -9.31 -2.66 8.97
CA ALA A 96 -9.00 -3.29 10.24
C ALA A 96 -7.92 -2.54 11.06
N VAL A 97 -6.83 -2.12 10.42
CA VAL A 97 -5.75 -1.36 11.08
C VAL A 97 -6.23 0.02 11.54
N ARG A 98 -7.14 0.65 10.81
CA ARG A 98 -7.69 1.95 11.19
C ARG A 98 -8.72 1.85 12.31
N ASP A 99 -9.55 0.81 12.28
CA ASP A 99 -10.57 0.57 13.28
C ASP A 99 -9.96 -0.05 14.56
N GLY A 100 -8.72 -0.54 14.48
CA GLY A 100 -8.06 -1.26 15.57
C GLY A 100 -8.64 -2.65 15.82
N VAL A 101 -9.39 -3.21 14.87
CA VAL A 101 -10.08 -4.50 15.01
C VAL A 101 -9.78 -5.36 13.78
N LEU A 102 -9.08 -6.49 13.99
CA LEU A 102 -8.84 -7.48 12.93
C LEU A 102 -9.91 -8.59 12.94
N PRO A 103 -10.71 -8.75 11.87
CA PRO A 103 -11.60 -9.89 11.73
C PRO A 103 -10.82 -11.22 11.66
N VAL A 104 -11.32 -12.25 12.35
CA VAL A 104 -10.68 -13.59 12.39
C VAL A 104 -10.50 -14.18 10.99
N TRP A 105 -11.51 -14.07 10.13
CA TRP A 105 -11.42 -14.59 8.76
C TRP A 105 -10.32 -13.90 7.94
N LEU A 106 -10.11 -12.59 8.14
CA LEU A 106 -9.04 -11.83 7.49
C LEU A 106 -7.67 -12.27 8.02
N ALA A 107 -7.63 -12.70 9.27
CA ALA A 107 -6.48 -13.31 9.88
C ALA A 107 -6.13 -14.70 9.32
N LEU A 108 -7.09 -15.44 8.80
CA LEU A 108 -6.84 -16.78 8.26
C LEU A 108 -6.39 -16.77 6.79
N LEU A 109 -6.45 -15.62 6.11
CA LEU A 109 -6.08 -15.52 4.71
C LEU A 109 -4.55 -15.48 4.53
N GLU A 110 -4.07 -16.30 3.60
CA GLU A 110 -2.70 -16.25 3.13
C GLU A 110 -2.48 -15.09 2.16
N ILE A 111 -1.31 -14.46 2.30
CA ILE A 111 -0.84 -13.44 1.37
C ILE A 111 0.28 -14.06 0.53
N GLY A 112 0.29 -13.85 -0.78
CA GLY A 112 1.37 -14.33 -1.65
C GLY A 112 2.77 -13.87 -1.19
N PRO A 113 3.86 -14.49 -1.65
CA PRO A 113 5.22 -14.14 -1.24
C PRO A 113 5.64 -12.73 -1.70
N VAL A 114 6.61 -12.13 -1.00
CA VAL A 114 7.20 -10.83 -1.41
C VAL A 114 7.88 -10.99 -2.77
N ASN A 115 7.61 -10.07 -3.69
CA ASN A 115 8.25 -10.01 -5.01
C ASN A 115 8.49 -8.54 -5.39
N HIS A 116 9.66 -8.24 -5.95
CA HIS A 116 10.07 -6.90 -6.41
C HIS A 116 9.13 -6.27 -7.44
N SER A 117 8.34 -7.08 -8.16
CA SER A 117 7.31 -6.59 -9.09
C SER A 117 5.92 -6.44 -8.46
N ARG A 118 5.67 -7.03 -7.28
CA ARG A 118 4.34 -7.11 -6.64
C ARG A 118 4.27 -6.29 -5.35
N TRP A 119 4.34 -4.97 -5.48
CA TRP A 119 4.30 -4.03 -4.35
C TRP A 119 3.00 -4.06 -3.54
N LEU A 120 1.88 -4.48 -4.15
CA LEU A 120 0.63 -4.71 -3.41
C LEU A 120 0.82 -5.78 -2.33
N THR A 121 1.43 -6.90 -2.71
CA THR A 121 1.68 -8.03 -1.81
C THR A 121 2.63 -7.60 -0.68
N THR A 122 3.64 -6.80 -1.00
CA THR A 122 4.54 -6.20 0.00
C THR A 122 3.79 -5.28 0.97
N ALA A 123 2.90 -4.41 0.46
CA ALA A 123 2.09 -3.52 1.30
C ALA A 123 1.13 -4.30 2.21
N ASN A 124 0.48 -5.35 1.68
CA ASN A 124 -0.36 -6.27 2.45
C ASN A 124 0.43 -6.93 3.58
N ARG A 125 1.63 -7.44 3.30
CA ARG A 125 2.49 -8.07 4.31
C ARG A 125 3.00 -7.08 5.37
N LEU A 126 3.29 -5.83 5.00
CA LEU A 126 3.66 -4.79 5.95
C LEU A 126 2.51 -4.46 6.91
N LEU A 127 1.30 -4.26 6.39
CA LEU A 127 0.10 -4.09 7.23
C LEU A 127 -0.14 -5.30 8.10
N ARG A 128 0.09 -6.50 7.57
CA ARG A 128 -0.07 -7.72 8.34
C ARG A 128 0.96 -7.85 9.46
N LEU A 129 2.19 -7.43 9.22
CA LEU A 129 3.26 -7.39 10.22
C LEU A 129 2.89 -6.48 11.39
N TRP A 130 2.19 -5.36 11.14
CA TRP A 130 1.69 -4.48 12.19
C TRP A 130 0.69 -5.15 13.12
N VAL A 131 -0.18 -6.00 12.55
CA VAL A 131 -1.22 -6.69 13.30
C VAL A 131 -0.69 -7.90 14.06
N LYS A 132 0.53 -8.36 13.70
CA LYS A 132 1.20 -9.46 14.40
C LYS A 132 1.59 -9.04 15.82
N GLN A 133 1.28 -9.88 16.81
CA GLN A 133 1.50 -9.59 18.23
C GLN A 133 2.99 -9.47 18.59
N GLN A 134 3.84 -10.35 18.07
CA GLN A 134 5.26 -10.40 18.42
C GLN A 134 6.16 -10.40 17.19
N HIS A 135 6.19 -9.30 16.45
CA HIS A 135 7.16 -9.12 15.36
C HIS A 135 8.57 -8.70 15.86
N GLY A 136 8.76 -8.45 17.16
CA GLY A 136 10.08 -8.23 17.78
C GLY A 136 10.79 -6.90 17.43
N LEU A 137 10.18 -6.04 16.62
CA LEU A 137 10.77 -4.73 16.26
C LEU A 137 10.69 -3.76 17.44
N LYS A 138 11.79 -3.07 17.71
CA LYS A 138 11.91 -2.08 18.80
C LYS A 138 12.63 -0.82 18.31
N GLY A 139 12.46 0.28 19.05
CA GLY A 139 13.20 1.52 18.82
C GLY A 139 13.00 2.09 17.42
N LYS A 140 14.11 2.33 16.70
CA LYS A 140 14.12 2.93 15.36
C LYS A 140 13.30 2.11 14.34
N ASN A 141 13.41 0.78 14.35
CA ASN A 141 12.76 -0.06 13.35
C ASN A 141 11.23 -0.08 13.52
N LEU A 142 10.73 0.01 14.76
CA LEU A 142 9.30 0.14 15.02
C LEU A 142 8.75 1.48 14.51
N LYS A 143 9.48 2.57 14.74
CA LYS A 143 9.12 3.90 14.21
C LYS A 143 9.13 3.92 12.68
N ASN A 144 10.13 3.29 12.07
CA ASN A 144 10.23 3.17 10.62
C ASN A 144 9.07 2.35 10.03
N LEU A 145 8.71 1.23 10.67
CA LEU A 145 7.52 0.46 10.27
C LEU A 145 6.27 1.33 10.38
N HIS A 146 6.05 2.01 11.51
CA HIS A 146 4.90 2.89 11.69
C HIS A 146 4.80 3.93 10.56
N PHE A 147 5.90 4.62 10.24
CA PHE A 147 5.93 5.63 9.19
C PHE A 147 5.65 5.06 7.80
N ILE A 148 6.15 3.85 7.50
CA ILE A 148 5.80 3.13 6.26
C ILE A 148 4.29 2.83 6.22
N LEU A 149 3.69 2.42 7.34
CA LEU A 149 2.26 2.10 7.41
C LEU A 149 1.39 3.34 7.26
N GLU A 150 1.77 4.47 7.86
CA GLU A 150 1.10 5.76 7.68
C GLU A 150 1.07 6.14 6.20
N PHE A 151 2.19 5.99 5.49
CA PHE A 151 2.24 6.20 4.04
C PHE A 151 1.34 5.23 3.28
N ILE A 152 1.35 3.95 3.66
CA ILE A 152 0.54 2.92 3.00
C ILE A 152 -0.97 3.23 3.13
N ILE A 153 -1.40 3.57 4.35
CA ILE A 153 -2.81 3.83 4.69
C ILE A 153 -3.25 5.19 4.15
N GLY A 154 -2.40 6.22 4.26
CA GLY A 154 -2.75 7.60 3.92
C GLY A 154 -2.56 7.96 2.45
N VAL A 155 -1.63 7.29 1.75
CA VAL A 155 -1.26 7.65 0.37
C VAL A 155 -1.42 6.47 -0.58
N TYR A 156 -0.73 5.36 -0.33
CA TYR A 156 -0.66 4.24 -1.30
C TYR A 156 -2.04 3.65 -1.63
N TYR A 157 -2.80 3.22 -0.62
CA TYR A 157 -4.11 2.62 -0.82
C TYR A 157 -5.17 3.60 -1.31
N PRO A 158 -5.28 4.82 -0.76
CA PRO A 158 -6.18 5.84 -1.29
C PRO A 158 -5.93 6.12 -2.79
N CYS A 159 -4.67 6.30 -3.19
CA CYS A 159 -4.32 6.45 -4.61
C CYS A 159 -4.76 5.24 -5.44
N ARG A 160 -4.52 4.04 -4.90
CA ARG A 160 -4.83 2.79 -5.57
C ARG A 160 -6.31 2.56 -5.78
N PHE A 161 -7.14 2.85 -4.77
CA PHE A 161 -8.58 2.67 -4.86
C PHE A 161 -9.27 3.82 -5.60
N ASN A 162 -8.75 5.04 -5.53
CA ASN A 162 -9.27 6.16 -6.32
C ASN A 162 -9.17 5.87 -7.82
N MET A 163 -8.09 5.22 -8.28
CA MET A 163 -7.99 4.73 -9.66
C MET A 163 -9.06 3.69 -10.02
N LYS A 164 -9.47 2.85 -9.07
CA LYS A 164 -10.54 1.86 -9.30
C LYS A 164 -11.91 2.53 -9.43
N VAL A 165 -12.17 3.56 -8.65
CA VAL A 165 -13.41 4.35 -8.73
C VAL A 165 -13.43 5.21 -10.00
N LYS A 166 -12.34 5.93 -10.28
CA LYS A 166 -12.21 6.85 -11.42
C LYS A 166 -11.29 6.31 -12.50
N HIS A 167 -11.56 5.07 -12.92
CA HIS A 167 -10.81 4.34 -13.94
C HIS A 167 -10.80 4.96 -15.36
N SER A 168 -11.56 6.03 -15.61
CA SER A 168 -11.56 6.68 -16.92
C SER A 168 -10.23 7.41 -17.18
N TRP A 169 -9.66 7.18 -18.36
CA TRP A 169 -8.45 7.83 -18.85
C TRP A 169 -8.42 9.37 -18.74
N ILE A 170 -9.57 10.04 -18.81
CA ILE A 170 -9.67 11.50 -18.61
C ILE A 170 -9.33 11.95 -17.19
N GLU A 171 -9.49 11.06 -16.20
CA GLU A 171 -9.18 11.31 -14.79
C GLU A 171 -7.70 11.07 -14.47
N GLY A 172 -6.94 10.48 -15.40
CA GLY A 172 -5.51 10.18 -15.27
C GLY A 172 -4.70 11.35 -14.69
N PRO A 173 -4.77 12.57 -15.27
CA PRO A 173 -4.06 13.74 -14.76
C PRO A 173 -4.50 14.17 -13.35
N ARG A 174 -5.78 13.99 -13.01
CA ARG A 174 -6.32 14.40 -11.70
C ARG A 174 -5.77 13.53 -10.57
N HIS A 175 -5.60 12.23 -10.81
CA HIS A 175 -5.02 11.32 -9.83
C HIS A 175 -3.59 11.68 -9.40
N ILE A 176 -2.80 12.29 -10.28
CA ILE A 176 -1.45 12.78 -9.96
C ILE A 176 -1.55 14.02 -9.06
N LEU A 177 -2.48 14.94 -9.39
CA LEU A 177 -2.65 16.19 -8.64
C LEU A 177 -3.22 15.94 -7.23
N PHE A 178 -4.15 15.01 -7.08
CA PHE A 178 -4.69 14.61 -5.76
C PHE A 178 -3.64 14.04 -4.79
N GLN A 179 -2.41 13.75 -5.24
CA GLN A 179 -1.30 13.36 -4.35
C GLN A 179 -0.55 14.56 -3.78
N LEU A 180 -0.76 15.75 -4.33
CA LEU A 180 -0.05 16.99 -3.98
C LEU A 180 -0.90 17.95 -3.14
N ASP A 181 -2.20 17.70 -3.04
CA ASP A 181 -3.18 18.43 -2.24
C ASP A 181 -3.32 17.80 -0.83
#